data_AF-A0A421JRP8-F1
#
_entry.id   AF-A0A421JRP8-F1
#
_cell.length_a   1.000
_cell.length_b   1.000
_cell.length_c   1.000
_cell.angle_alpha   90.00
_cell.angle_beta   90.00
_cell.angle_gamma   90.00
#
_symmetry.space_group_name_H-M   'P 1'
#
loop_
_entity.id
_entity.type
_entity.pdbx_description
1 polymer ?
#
loop_
_entity_poly.entity_id
_entity_poly.type
_entity_poly.pdbx_seq_one_letter_code
_entity_poly.pdbx_strand_id
1 'polypeptide(L)'
;MIFIQCILLKVGLTYRSHGYDPDFLTPMPVFQLELTSRIPRRMSSAHAMKHETYWVGDWISSIKLISQDCFKLIHGYLSVGFILSLRLFDVYFQRPGHFWQWKDEKPYWVYIGSFMTLFGTCTLLFYSNTFYASIIGILGLFIESLLPLPQILLLNRLKSVENFKVILLLSWLGGDCIKISYLLYGTKDISIIFILAGLFQMSLDIYIAIQYIQFKYIYNQNNLDNDIPLQDKSLDDIVSSMLEKSAEV
;
A
#
# COMPACT_ATOMS: atom_id res chain seq x y z
N MET A 1 5.29 14.81 -20.56
CA MET A 1 5.27 13.63 -19.66
C MET A 1 6.31 12.59 -20.04
N ILE A 2 6.31 12.05 -21.27
CA ILE A 2 7.25 10.99 -21.71
C ILE A 2 8.72 11.39 -21.53
N PHE A 3 9.13 12.57 -22.01
CA PHE A 3 10.50 13.07 -21.85
C PHE A 3 10.98 13.10 -20.38
N ILE A 4 10.11 13.53 -19.47
CA ILE A 4 10.40 13.57 -18.03
C ILE A 4 10.57 12.15 -17.49
N GLN A 5 9.73 11.19 -17.92
CA GLN A 5 9.86 9.79 -17.54
C GLN A 5 11.18 9.17 -18.02
N CYS A 6 11.65 9.53 -19.23
CA CYS A 6 12.96 9.10 -19.72
C CYS A 6 14.11 9.64 -18.84
N ILE A 7 14.03 10.91 -18.45
CA ILE A 7 15.01 11.52 -17.54
C ILE A 7 14.96 10.83 -16.17
N LEU A 8 13.77 10.63 -15.61
CA LEU A 8 13.59 9.96 -14.32
C LEU A 8 14.13 8.54 -14.33
N LEU A 9 13.92 7.78 -15.41
CA LEU A 9 14.52 6.45 -15.56
C LEU A 9 16.04 6.52 -15.55
N LYS A 10 16.62 7.41 -16.38
CA LYS A 10 18.07 7.54 -16.49
C LYS A 10 18.69 7.96 -15.15
N VAL A 11 18.10 8.95 -14.48
CA VAL A 11 18.51 9.41 -13.15
C VAL A 11 18.33 8.29 -12.12
N GLY A 12 17.20 7.58 -12.14
CA GLY A 12 16.90 6.50 -11.21
C GLY A 12 17.83 5.30 -11.35
N LEU A 13 18.32 4.99 -12.56
CA LEU A 13 19.34 3.96 -12.78
C LEU A 13 20.74 4.45 -12.39
N THR A 14 21.06 5.72 -12.64
CA THR A 14 22.37 6.31 -12.31
C THR A 14 22.60 6.47 -10.81
N TYR A 15 21.56 6.90 -10.08
CA TYR A 15 21.61 7.16 -8.64
C TYR A 15 20.96 6.04 -7.80
N ARG A 16 20.81 4.84 -8.37
CA ARG A 16 20.38 3.65 -7.64
C ARG A 16 21.41 3.35 -6.55
N SER A 17 20.97 3.01 -5.34
CA SER A 17 21.90 2.68 -4.26
C SER A 17 22.74 1.46 -4.66
N HIS A 18 24.05 1.51 -4.42
CA HIS A 18 24.99 0.46 -4.81
C HIS A 18 24.71 -0.91 -4.15
N GLY A 19 23.94 -0.94 -3.05
CA GLY A 19 23.50 -2.16 -2.39
C GLY A 19 22.13 -2.69 -2.83
N TYR A 20 21.42 -2.02 -3.74
CA TYR A 20 20.13 -2.51 -4.25
C TYR A 20 20.34 -3.48 -5.41
N ASP A 21 20.20 -4.78 -5.13
CA ASP A 21 20.13 -5.82 -6.15
C ASP A 21 18.73 -6.46 -6.13
N PRO A 22 17.99 -6.44 -7.26
CA PRO A 22 16.72 -7.15 -7.42
C PRO A 22 16.75 -8.63 -7.03
N ASP A 23 17.89 -9.30 -7.17
CA ASP A 23 18.03 -10.74 -6.89
C ASP A 23 18.09 -11.05 -5.38
N PHE A 24 18.43 -10.06 -4.55
CA PHE A 24 18.46 -10.20 -3.08
C PHE A 24 17.18 -9.72 -2.40
N LEU A 25 16.14 -9.36 -3.17
CA LEU A 25 14.85 -8.96 -2.62
C LEU A 25 14.12 -10.15 -1.99
N THR A 26 13.25 -9.86 -1.02
CA THR A 26 12.44 -10.91 -0.40
C THR A 26 11.49 -11.51 -1.43
N PRO A 27 11.51 -12.84 -1.63
CA PRO A 27 10.59 -13.46 -2.58
C PRO A 27 9.16 -13.31 -2.09
N MET A 28 8.22 -13.18 -3.03
CA MET A 28 6.81 -13.16 -2.69
C MET A 28 6.42 -14.48 -2.01
N PRO A 29 5.71 -14.44 -0.86
CA PRO A 29 5.29 -15.66 -0.21
C PRO A 29 4.28 -16.41 -1.08
N VAL A 30 4.38 -17.74 -1.08
CA VAL A 30 3.50 -18.60 -1.86
C VAL A 30 2.07 -18.39 -1.39
N PHE A 31 1.15 -18.12 -2.33
CA PHE A 31 -0.25 -17.84 -2.05
C PHE A 31 -0.89 -18.89 -1.12
N GLN A 32 -0.64 -20.17 -1.37
CA GLN A 32 -1.18 -21.27 -0.58
C GLN A 32 -0.69 -21.26 0.88
N LEU A 33 0.55 -20.83 1.14
CA LEU A 33 1.12 -20.75 2.48
C LEU A 33 0.44 -19.64 3.29
N GLU A 34 0.29 -18.46 2.69
CA GLU A 34 -0.40 -17.31 3.31
C GLU A 34 -1.90 -17.57 3.49
N LEU A 35 -2.51 -18.35 2.59
CA LEU A 35 -3.91 -18.76 2.73
C LEU A 35 -4.09 -19.76 3.89
N THR A 36 -3.21 -20.75 3.98
CA THR A 36 -3.28 -21.78 5.03
C THR A 36 -3.03 -21.19 6.42
N SER A 37 -2.24 -20.12 6.53
CA SER A 37 -2.03 -19.44 7.82
C SER A 37 -3.25 -18.65 8.31
N ARG A 38 -4.15 -18.22 7.40
CA ARG A 38 -5.34 -17.41 7.72
C ARG A 38 -6.63 -18.22 7.82
N ILE A 39 -6.68 -19.37 7.14
CA ILE A 39 -7.84 -20.25 7.17
C ILE A 39 -7.79 -21.16 8.42
N PRO A 40 -8.94 -21.42 9.08
CA PRO A 40 -9.03 -22.41 10.14
C PRO A 40 -8.42 -23.77 9.77
N ARG A 41 -7.63 -24.37 10.66
CA ARG A 41 -6.88 -25.63 10.43
C ARG A 41 -7.75 -26.79 9.92
N ARG A 42 -9.04 -26.82 10.29
CA ARG A 42 -10.02 -27.81 9.82
C ARG A 42 -10.29 -27.80 8.31
N MET A 43 -10.02 -26.68 7.63
CA MET A 43 -10.16 -26.52 6.18
C MET A 43 -8.83 -26.66 5.43
N SER A 44 -7.71 -26.84 6.14
CA SER A 44 -6.44 -27.18 5.49
C SER A 44 -6.54 -28.56 4.83
N SER A 45 -5.83 -28.77 3.73
CA SER A 45 -5.88 -30.01 2.93
C SER A 45 -5.63 -31.29 3.74
N ALA A 46 -4.99 -31.18 4.91
CA ALA A 46 -4.78 -32.28 5.85
C ALA A 46 -6.08 -32.84 6.49
N HIS A 47 -7.17 -32.07 6.51
CA HIS A 47 -8.47 -32.45 7.10
C HIS A 47 -9.61 -32.44 6.06
N ALA A 48 -9.27 -32.59 4.77
CA ALA A 48 -10.19 -32.47 3.65
C ALA A 48 -11.59 -33.05 3.93
N MET A 49 -12.58 -32.13 4.05
CA MET A 49 -14.02 -32.33 4.19
C MET A 49 -14.49 -33.75 4.53
N LYS A 50 -14.08 -34.28 5.69
CA LYS A 50 -14.66 -35.50 6.22
C LYS A 50 -16.05 -35.19 6.78
N HIS A 51 -17.02 -36.03 6.45
CA HIS A 51 -18.40 -35.90 6.95
C HIS A 51 -18.44 -35.80 8.49
N GLU A 52 -17.57 -36.54 9.17
CA GLU A 52 -17.44 -36.55 10.65
C GLU A 52 -17.01 -35.19 11.24
N THR A 53 -16.34 -34.33 10.47
CA THR A 53 -15.84 -33.03 10.95
C THR A 53 -16.91 -31.94 10.89
N TYR A 54 -17.92 -32.12 10.03
CA TYR A 54 -18.97 -31.11 9.76
C TYR A 54 -20.35 -31.52 10.27
N TRP A 55 -20.52 -32.76 10.72
CA TRP A 55 -21.77 -33.26 11.28
C TRP A 55 -21.79 -33.10 12.80
N VAL A 56 -22.62 -32.19 13.30
CA VAL A 56 -22.73 -31.84 14.73
C VAL A 56 -24.01 -32.43 15.36
N GLY A 57 -24.59 -33.48 14.77
CA GLY A 57 -25.85 -34.08 15.21
C GLY A 57 -27.10 -33.35 14.70
N ASP A 58 -27.07 -32.01 14.65
CA ASP A 58 -28.16 -31.18 14.15
C ASP A 58 -27.89 -30.59 12.76
N TRP A 59 -28.90 -30.63 11.89
CA TRP A 59 -28.81 -30.09 10.53
C TRP A 59 -28.60 -28.57 10.51
N ILE A 60 -29.27 -27.83 11.38
CA ILE A 60 -29.19 -26.36 11.46
C ILE A 60 -27.79 -25.92 11.91
N SER A 61 -27.25 -26.58 12.94
CA SER A 61 -25.91 -26.31 13.48
C SER A 61 -24.82 -26.65 12.47
N SER A 62 -25.00 -27.74 11.71
CA SER A 62 -24.08 -28.17 10.66
C SER A 62 -24.07 -27.18 9.47
N ILE A 63 -25.25 -26.72 9.01
CA ILE A 63 -25.34 -25.67 7.98
C ILE A 63 -24.70 -24.36 8.45
N LYS A 64 -24.93 -23.96 9.70
CA LYS A 64 -24.32 -22.75 10.26
C LYS A 64 -22.80 -22.83 10.29
N LEU A 65 -22.25 -23.98 10.67
CA LEU A 65 -20.80 -24.24 10.66
C LEU A 65 -20.22 -24.13 9.24
N ILE A 66 -20.87 -24.78 8.27
CA ILE A 66 -20.46 -24.74 6.84
C ILE A 66 -20.52 -23.31 6.30
N SER A 67 -21.59 -22.57 6.58
CA SER A 67 -21.76 -21.19 6.13
C SER A 67 -20.66 -20.27 6.69
N GLN A 68 -20.34 -20.40 7.99
CA GLN A 68 -19.26 -19.65 8.63
C GLN A 68 -17.89 -19.99 8.05
N ASP A 69 -17.65 -21.26 7.74
CA ASP A 69 -16.40 -21.72 7.13
C ASP A 69 -16.27 -21.25 5.67
N CYS A 70 -17.34 -21.30 4.87
CA CYS A 70 -17.39 -20.73 3.53
C CYS A 70 -17.11 -19.23 3.54
N PHE A 71 -17.73 -18.48 4.46
CA PHE A 71 -17.48 -17.05 4.60
C PHE A 71 -16.02 -16.76 4.96
N LYS A 72 -15.45 -17.49 5.93
CA LYS A 72 -14.04 -17.37 6.32
C LYS A 72 -13.09 -17.73 5.18
N LEU A 73 -13.44 -18.72 4.37
CA LEU A 73 -12.67 -19.10 3.19
C LEU A 73 -12.71 -18.00 2.14
N ILE A 74 -13.89 -17.50 1.77
CA ILE A 74 -14.05 -16.39 0.81
C ILE A 74 -13.27 -15.16 1.29
N HIS A 75 -13.44 -14.79 2.57
CA HIS A 75 -12.69 -13.70 3.18
C HIS A 75 -11.17 -13.96 3.18
N GLY A 76 -10.74 -15.21 3.42
CA GLY A 76 -9.35 -15.64 3.31
C GLY A 76 -8.77 -15.41 1.91
N TYR A 77 -9.45 -15.91 0.87
CA TYR A 77 -9.04 -15.71 -0.52
C TYR A 77 -9.00 -14.22 -0.91
N LEU A 78 -10.02 -13.45 -0.53
CA LEU A 78 -10.09 -12.02 -0.81
C LEU A 78 -8.97 -11.26 -0.09
N SER A 79 -8.76 -11.51 1.19
CA SER A 79 -7.73 -10.82 1.98
C SER A 79 -6.31 -11.17 1.53
N VAL A 80 -6.02 -12.44 1.23
CA VAL A 80 -4.71 -12.86 0.69
C VAL A 80 -4.49 -12.28 -0.70
N GLY A 81 -5.50 -12.31 -1.57
CA GLY A 81 -5.44 -11.70 -2.90
C GLY A 81 -5.16 -10.20 -2.82
N PHE A 82 -5.85 -9.49 -1.91
CA PHE A 82 -5.65 -8.07 -1.67
C PHE A 82 -4.25 -7.76 -1.14
N ILE A 83 -3.77 -8.52 -0.14
CA ILE A 83 -2.42 -8.32 0.43
C ILE A 83 -1.33 -8.61 -0.60
N LEU A 84 -1.50 -9.67 -1.38
CA LEU A 84 -0.56 -9.99 -2.46
C LEU A 84 -0.54 -8.87 -3.50
N SER A 85 -1.71 -8.32 -3.84
CA SER A 85 -1.83 -7.16 -4.73
C SER A 85 -1.12 -5.94 -4.17
N LEU A 86 -1.28 -5.63 -2.88
CA LEU A 86 -0.54 -4.54 -2.22
C LEU A 86 0.97 -4.78 -2.20
N ARG A 87 1.42 -6.01 -1.96
CA ARG A 87 2.85 -6.38 -1.96
C ARG A 87 3.50 -6.20 -3.34
N LEU A 88 2.75 -6.26 -4.44
CA LEU A 88 3.28 -5.94 -5.78
C LEU A 88 3.71 -4.46 -5.91
N PHE A 89 3.02 -3.55 -5.21
CA PHE A 89 3.35 -2.13 -5.20
C PHE A 89 4.53 -1.79 -4.29
N ASP A 90 4.88 -2.69 -3.37
CA ASP A 90 6.04 -2.55 -2.50
C ASP A 90 7.33 -2.85 -3.29
N VAL A 91 8.36 -2.02 -3.08
CA VAL A 91 9.65 -2.09 -3.78
C VAL A 91 10.53 -3.22 -3.23
N TYR A 92 10.30 -3.65 -1.99
CA TYR A 92 11.15 -4.63 -1.30
C TYR A 92 10.86 -6.09 -1.66
N PHE A 93 9.69 -6.36 -2.21
CA PHE A 93 9.34 -7.70 -2.67
C PHE A 93 9.79 -7.89 -4.12
N GLN A 94 10.30 -9.09 -4.40
CA GLN A 94 10.63 -9.48 -5.76
C GLN A 94 9.34 -9.63 -6.57
N ARG A 95 9.18 -8.81 -7.61
CA ARG A 95 8.03 -8.89 -8.51
C ARG A 95 8.17 -10.13 -9.40
N PRO A 96 7.04 -10.76 -9.79
CA PRO A 96 7.06 -11.89 -10.72
C PRO A 96 7.85 -11.52 -11.99
N GLY A 97 8.89 -12.28 -12.31
CA GLY A 97 9.76 -12.05 -13.47
C GLY A 97 10.56 -10.74 -13.44
N HIS A 98 10.84 -10.18 -12.25
CA HIS A 98 11.53 -8.89 -12.08
C HIS A 98 10.87 -7.73 -12.83
N PHE A 99 9.55 -7.80 -13.01
CA PHE A 99 8.80 -6.81 -13.76
C PHE A 99 9.02 -5.40 -13.21
N TRP A 100 9.56 -4.49 -14.04
CA TRP A 100 9.95 -3.13 -13.64
C TRP A 100 11.01 -3.00 -12.55
N GLN A 101 11.66 -4.10 -12.18
CA GLN A 101 12.82 -4.14 -11.29
C GLN A 101 14.10 -4.49 -12.08
N TRP A 102 14.16 -4.11 -13.36
CA TRP A 102 15.27 -4.46 -14.23
C TRP A 102 16.58 -3.76 -13.84
N LYS A 103 17.69 -4.49 -14.04
CA LYS A 103 19.06 -3.97 -13.86
C LYS A 103 19.46 -3.07 -15.04
N ASP A 104 19.16 -3.51 -16.26
CA ASP A 104 19.48 -2.80 -17.50
C ASP A 104 18.30 -1.96 -18.00
N GLU A 105 18.61 -0.91 -18.76
CA GLU A 105 17.61 -0.06 -19.44
C GLU A 105 16.99 -0.70 -20.68
N LYS A 106 17.68 -1.66 -21.32
CA LYS A 106 17.19 -2.33 -22.54
C LYS A 106 15.80 -2.98 -22.38
N PRO A 107 15.55 -3.85 -21.38
CA PRO A 107 14.24 -4.48 -21.21
C PRO A 107 13.12 -3.46 -20.98
N TYR A 108 13.42 -2.31 -20.36
CA TYR A 108 12.47 -1.22 -20.20
C TYR A 108 11.98 -0.69 -21.54
N TRP A 109 12.91 -0.35 -22.45
CA TRP A 109 12.55 0.23 -23.74
C TRP A 109 11.83 -0.76 -24.64
N VAL A 110 12.24 -2.03 -24.63
CA VAL A 110 11.56 -3.10 -25.36
C VAL A 110 10.12 -3.27 -24.87
N TYR A 111 9.91 -3.26 -23.55
CA TYR A 111 8.57 -3.34 -22.97
C TYR A 111 7.70 -2.15 -23.35
N ILE A 112 8.20 -0.92 -23.20
CA ILE A 112 7.46 0.30 -23.56
C ILE A 112 7.08 0.31 -25.05
N GLY A 113 8.02 -0.04 -25.93
CA GLY A 113 7.76 -0.14 -27.36
C GLY A 113 6.68 -1.17 -27.68
N SER A 114 6.81 -2.37 -27.11
CA SER A 114 5.83 -3.46 -27.31
C SER A 114 4.45 -3.10 -26.77
N PHE A 115 4.38 -2.46 -25.59
CA PHE A 115 3.14 -2.00 -24.99
C PHE A 115 2.47 -0.92 -25.83
N MET A 116 3.23 0.09 -26.30
CA MET A 116 2.73 1.15 -27.17
C MET A 116 2.20 0.60 -28.49
N THR A 117 2.93 -0.30 -29.14
CA THR A 117 2.48 -0.93 -30.39
C THR A 117 1.21 -1.75 -30.17
N LEU A 118 1.18 -2.62 -29.16
CA LEU A 118 0.01 -3.43 -28.84
C LEU A 118 -1.20 -2.54 -28.50
N PHE A 119 -1.05 -1.61 -27.57
CA PHE A 119 -2.13 -0.73 -27.14
C PHE A 119 -2.63 0.16 -28.28
N GLY A 120 -1.71 0.70 -29.09
CA GLY A 120 -2.03 1.50 -30.27
C GLY A 120 -2.78 0.69 -31.33
N THR A 121 -2.34 -0.55 -31.63
CA THR A 121 -3.06 -1.43 -32.56
C THR A 121 -4.46 -1.78 -32.07
N CYS A 122 -4.61 -2.14 -30.79
CA CYS A 122 -5.93 -2.37 -30.18
C CYS A 122 -6.81 -1.11 -30.29
N THR A 123 -6.25 0.07 -30.02
CA THR A 123 -7.01 1.33 -30.09
C THR A 123 -7.45 1.65 -31.51
N LEU A 124 -6.62 1.39 -32.51
CA LEU A 124 -6.97 1.58 -33.92
C LEU A 124 -8.05 0.57 -34.37
N LEU A 125 -7.95 -0.69 -33.95
CA LEU A 125 -8.93 -1.73 -34.27
C LEU A 125 -10.30 -1.45 -33.65
N PHE A 126 -10.33 -0.92 -32.42
CA PHE A 126 -11.55 -0.67 -31.66
C PHE A 126 -11.94 0.82 -31.56
N TYR A 127 -11.46 1.66 -32.49
CA TYR A 127 -11.66 3.12 -32.43
C TYR A 127 -13.13 3.53 -32.34
N SER A 128 -14.04 2.84 -33.05
CA SER A 128 -15.47 3.14 -33.05
C SER A 128 -16.25 2.52 -31.88
N ASN A 129 -15.59 1.69 -31.06
CA ASN A 129 -16.25 0.97 -29.98
C ASN A 129 -16.23 1.81 -28.68
N THR A 130 -17.38 2.38 -28.34
CA THR A 130 -17.55 3.19 -27.11
C THR A 130 -17.29 2.38 -25.84
N PHE A 131 -17.61 1.09 -25.82
CA PHE A 131 -17.36 0.22 -24.67
C PHE A 131 -15.86 0.04 -24.40
N TYR A 132 -15.06 -0.12 -25.46
CA TYR A 132 -13.60 -0.19 -25.37
C TYR A 132 -13.02 1.11 -24.80
N ALA A 133 -13.47 2.26 -25.32
CA ALA A 133 -13.06 3.56 -24.83
C ALA A 133 -13.41 3.76 -23.35
N SER A 134 -14.61 3.36 -22.92
CA SER A 134 -15.03 3.42 -21.51
C SER A 134 -14.16 2.54 -20.62
N ILE A 135 -13.85 1.30 -21.03
CA ILE A 135 -12.97 0.41 -20.25
C ILE A 135 -11.59 1.03 -20.05
N ILE A 136 -10.98 1.56 -21.10
CA ILE A 136 -9.67 2.22 -21.00
C ILE A 136 -9.74 3.43 -20.08
N GLY A 137 -10.79 4.24 -20.20
CA GLY A 137 -10.99 5.40 -19.32
C GLY A 137 -11.07 4.98 -17.84
N ILE A 138 -11.86 3.96 -17.54
CA ILE A 138 -12.01 3.43 -16.17
C ILE A 138 -10.69 2.84 -15.66
N LEU A 139 -9.99 2.05 -16.48
CA LEU A 139 -8.68 1.49 -16.13
C LEU A 139 -7.65 2.58 -15.89
N GLY A 140 -7.63 3.63 -16.72
CA GLY A 140 -6.75 4.78 -16.57
C GLY A 140 -6.99 5.50 -15.25
N LEU A 141 -8.25 5.80 -14.92
CA LEU A 141 -8.64 6.41 -13.65
C LEU A 141 -8.29 5.53 -12.45
N PHE A 142 -8.52 4.23 -12.56
CA PHE A 142 -8.17 3.28 -11.51
C PHE A 142 -6.66 3.28 -11.25
N ILE A 143 -5.84 3.15 -12.30
CA ILE A 143 -4.37 3.17 -12.19
C ILE A 143 -3.88 4.51 -11.63
N GLU A 144 -4.41 5.62 -12.10
CA GLU A 144 -4.06 6.97 -11.60
C GLU A 144 -4.34 7.08 -10.11
N SER A 145 -5.52 6.63 -9.67
CA SER A 145 -5.92 6.73 -8.27
C SER A 145 -5.10 5.85 -7.31
N LEU A 146 -4.34 4.87 -7.83
CA LEU A 146 -3.45 4.00 -7.03
C LEU A 146 -2.02 4.55 -6.90
N LEU A 147 -1.67 5.64 -7.59
CA LEU A 147 -0.34 6.25 -7.55
C LEU A 147 0.19 6.53 -6.12
N PRO A 148 -0.63 6.88 -5.12
CA PRO A 148 -0.13 7.10 -3.76
C PRO A 148 0.29 5.82 -3.00
N LEU A 149 -0.14 4.63 -3.43
CA LEU A 149 0.08 3.38 -2.68
C LEU A 149 1.55 3.03 -2.41
N PRO A 150 2.47 3.08 -3.39
CA PRO A 150 3.89 2.80 -3.12
C PRO A 150 4.47 3.73 -2.06
N GLN A 151 4.05 4.99 -2.02
CA GLN A 151 4.53 5.97 -1.04
C GLN A 151 4.03 5.64 0.37
N ILE A 152 2.76 5.22 0.50
CA ILE A 152 2.19 4.73 1.75
C ILE A 152 3.00 3.55 2.31
N LEU A 153 3.29 2.56 1.46
CA LEU A 153 4.03 1.37 1.85
C LEU A 153 5.47 1.71 2.27
N LEU A 154 6.12 2.62 1.54
CA LEU A 154 7.46 3.08 1.84
C LEU A 154 7.54 3.80 3.19
N LEU A 155 6.64 4.74 3.46
CA LEU A 155 6.60 5.49 4.71
C LEU A 155 6.35 4.57 5.91
N ASN A 156 5.38 3.66 5.80
CA ASN A 156 5.08 2.70 6.87
C ASN A 156 6.27 1.79 7.19
N ARG A 157 7.09 1.46 6.19
CA ARG A 157 8.28 0.63 6.37
C ARG A 157 9.45 1.40 6.96
N LEU A 158 9.74 2.60 6.43
CA LEU A 158 10.84 3.44 6.92
C LEU A 158 10.57 3.94 8.34
N LYS A 159 9.30 4.13 8.71
CA LYS A 159 8.86 4.72 9.99
C LYS A 159 9.55 6.06 10.30
N SER A 160 10.01 6.75 9.26
CA SER A 160 10.73 8.01 9.32
C SER A 160 10.35 8.87 8.12
N VAL A 161 10.39 10.19 8.33
CA VAL A 161 9.98 11.21 7.35
C VAL A 161 11.12 12.16 6.97
N GLU A 162 12.36 11.87 7.36
CA GLU A 162 13.52 12.76 7.16
C GLU A 162 13.73 13.16 5.69
N ASN A 163 13.52 12.22 4.77
CA ASN A 163 13.70 12.43 3.33
C ASN A 163 12.39 12.78 2.60
N PHE A 164 11.27 12.92 3.33
CA PHE A 164 9.97 13.20 2.73
C PHE A 164 9.71 14.71 2.62
N LYS A 165 9.55 15.17 1.38
CA LYS A 165 9.36 16.60 1.07
C LYS A 165 7.92 17.02 1.35
N VAL A 166 7.71 17.85 2.38
CA VAL A 166 6.37 18.38 2.74
C VAL A 166 5.71 19.14 1.59
N ILE A 167 6.48 19.91 0.84
CA ILE A 167 5.97 20.68 -0.31
C ILE A 167 5.36 19.77 -1.39
N LEU A 168 5.88 18.54 -1.54
CA LEU A 168 5.36 17.56 -2.47
C LEU A 168 3.96 17.10 -2.03
N LEU A 169 3.79 16.78 -0.75
CA LEU A 169 2.50 16.39 -0.17
C LEU A 169 1.45 17.51 -0.30
N LEU A 170 1.84 18.76 0.00
CA LEU A 170 0.95 19.91 -0.17
C LEU A 170 0.53 20.11 -1.63
N SER A 171 1.46 19.89 -2.57
CA SER A 171 1.15 19.95 -4.00
C SER A 171 0.16 18.88 -4.43
N TRP A 172 0.24 17.66 -3.87
CA TRP A 172 -0.70 16.58 -4.16
C TRP A 172 -2.10 16.91 -3.64
N LEU A 173 -2.21 17.24 -2.35
CA LEU A 173 -3.50 17.62 -1.74
C LEU A 173 -4.13 18.85 -2.42
N GLY A 174 -3.32 19.87 -2.74
CA GLY A 174 -3.78 21.06 -3.44
C GLY A 174 -4.28 20.73 -4.86
N GLY A 175 -3.56 19.87 -5.59
CA GLY A 175 -3.97 19.39 -6.90
C GLY A 175 -5.29 18.62 -6.86
N ASP A 176 -5.44 17.71 -5.91
CA ASP A 176 -6.66 16.92 -5.71
C ASP A 176 -7.86 17.79 -5.35
N CYS A 177 -7.69 18.77 -4.45
CA CYS A 177 -8.73 19.75 -4.12
C CYS A 177 -9.19 20.55 -5.34
N ILE A 178 -8.25 21.02 -6.17
CA ILE A 178 -8.58 21.75 -7.40
C ILE A 178 -9.29 20.83 -8.40
N LYS A 179 -8.80 19.59 -8.59
CA LYS A 179 -9.38 18.59 -9.49
C LYS A 179 -10.82 18.27 -9.11
N ILE A 180 -11.08 17.98 -7.82
CA ILE A 180 -12.42 17.69 -7.31
C ILE A 180 -13.32 18.92 -7.43
N SER A 181 -12.83 20.11 -7.08
CA SER A 181 -13.62 21.35 -7.21
C SER A 181 -14.02 21.61 -8.66
N TYR A 182 -13.10 21.41 -9.61
CA TYR A 182 -13.40 21.50 -11.04
C TYR A 182 -14.45 20.46 -11.46
N LEU A 183 -14.33 19.21 -11.02
CA LEU A 183 -15.28 18.15 -11.35
C LEU A 183 -16.67 18.37 -10.72
N LEU A 184 -16.78 19.07 -9.59
CA LEU A 184 -18.06 19.34 -8.94
C LEU A 184 -18.75 20.59 -9.49
N TYR A 185 -17.99 21.66 -9.77
CA TYR A 185 -18.56 22.96 -10.11
C TYR A 185 -18.38 23.37 -11.57
N GLY A 186 -17.41 22.79 -12.28
CA GLY A 186 -16.97 23.24 -13.60
C GLY A 186 -17.64 22.57 -14.79
N THR A 187 -18.38 21.47 -14.62
CA THR A 187 -18.95 20.72 -15.75
C THR A 187 -20.30 20.11 -15.38
N LYS A 188 -21.25 20.15 -16.31
CA LYS A 188 -22.65 19.72 -16.07
C LYS A 188 -22.91 18.23 -16.34
N ASP A 189 -22.07 17.58 -17.16
CA ASP A 189 -22.23 16.19 -17.60
C ASP A 189 -21.01 15.33 -17.26
N ILE A 190 -20.68 15.20 -15.97
CA ILE A 190 -19.56 14.35 -15.51
C ILE A 190 -20.07 12.96 -15.11
N SER A 191 -19.35 11.93 -15.55
CA SER A 191 -19.57 10.58 -15.06
C SER A 191 -19.08 10.45 -13.61
N ILE A 192 -19.94 9.88 -12.76
CA ILE A 192 -19.71 9.69 -11.32
C ILE A 192 -18.39 8.95 -11.03
N ILE A 193 -17.92 8.11 -11.96
CA ILE A 193 -16.66 7.38 -11.82
C ILE A 193 -15.44 8.30 -11.66
N PHE A 194 -15.43 9.47 -12.32
CA PHE A 194 -14.32 10.43 -12.21
C PHE A 194 -14.28 11.08 -10.83
N ILE A 195 -15.45 11.37 -10.26
CA ILE A 195 -15.56 11.94 -8.91
C ILE A 195 -15.13 10.89 -7.88
N LEU A 196 -15.61 9.66 -8.01
CA LEU A 196 -15.24 8.56 -7.11
C LEU A 196 -13.74 8.26 -7.15
N ALA A 197 -13.14 8.22 -8.34
CA ALA A 197 -11.70 8.01 -8.49
C ALA A 197 -10.89 9.16 -7.87
N GLY A 198 -11.32 10.42 -8.08
CA GLY A 198 -10.68 11.58 -7.47
C GLY A 198 -10.78 11.59 -5.95
N LEU A 199 -11.95 11.27 -5.39
CA LEU A 199 -12.13 11.14 -3.93
C LEU A 199 -11.29 10.00 -3.34
N PHE A 200 -11.20 8.87 -4.05
CA PHE A 200 -10.36 7.74 -3.62
C PHE A 200 -8.88 8.14 -3.60
N GLN A 201 -8.38 8.79 -4.65
CA GLN A 201 -7.01 9.32 -4.69
C GLN A 201 -6.75 10.28 -3.52
N MET A 202 -7.64 11.26 -3.31
CA MET A 202 -7.54 12.22 -2.21
C MET A 202 -7.53 11.53 -0.84
N SER A 203 -8.30 10.45 -0.67
CA SER A 203 -8.31 9.68 0.58
C SER A 203 -6.96 9.02 0.88
N LEU A 204 -6.26 8.53 -0.15
CA LEU A 204 -4.93 7.95 0.00
C LEU A 204 -3.88 9.04 0.30
N ASP A 205 -3.98 10.21 -0.32
CA ASP A 205 -3.08 11.33 -0.04
C ASP A 205 -3.28 11.89 1.39
N ILE A 206 -4.53 11.96 1.87
CA ILE A 206 -4.83 12.26 3.27
C ILE A 206 -4.22 11.20 4.19
N TYR A 207 -4.28 9.93 3.83
CA TYR A 207 -3.65 8.87 4.61
C TYR A 207 -2.12 9.02 4.68
N ILE A 208 -1.46 9.45 3.60
CA ILE A 208 -0.04 9.82 3.62
C ILE A 208 0.20 11.00 4.57
N ALA A 209 -0.66 12.02 4.54
CA ALA A 209 -0.54 13.17 5.43
C ALA A 209 -0.65 12.77 6.91
N ILE A 210 -1.59 11.88 7.24
CA ILE A 210 -1.73 11.33 8.61
C ILE A 210 -0.47 10.57 9.01
N GLN A 211 0.03 9.65 8.17
CA GLN A 211 1.27 8.93 8.46
C GLN A 211 2.45 9.87 8.67
N TYR A 212 2.56 10.91 7.84
CA TYR A 212 3.60 11.92 7.97
C TYR A 212 3.56 12.60 9.34
N ILE A 213 2.38 13.04 9.79
CA ILE A 213 2.18 13.68 11.09
C ILE A 213 2.53 12.69 12.22
N GLN A 214 2.06 11.44 12.12
CA GLN A 214 2.34 10.41 13.13
C GLN A 214 3.86 10.17 13.29
N PHE A 215 4.59 9.98 12.19
CA PHE A 215 6.03 9.73 12.27
C PHE A 215 6.82 10.98 12.67
N LYS A 216 6.39 12.17 12.24
CA LYS A 216 7.09 13.42 12.59
C LYS A 216 6.98 13.79 14.06
N TYR A 217 5.77 13.72 14.61
CA TYR A 217 5.49 14.24 15.95
C TYR A 217 5.52 13.14 17.00
N ILE A 218 4.81 12.03 16.79
CA ILE A 218 4.62 11.00 17.82
C ILE A 218 5.88 10.16 18.00
N TYR A 219 6.47 9.68 16.90
CA TYR A 219 7.66 8.83 16.99
C TYR A 219 8.91 9.60 17.42
N ASN A 220 9.08 10.82 16.91
CA ASN A 220 10.21 11.66 17.27
C ASN A 220 10.16 12.11 18.74
N GLN A 221 8.97 12.45 19.25
CA GLN A 221 8.78 12.79 20.66
C GLN A 221 9.05 11.60 21.58
N ASN A 222 8.58 10.39 21.23
CA ASN A 222 8.88 9.19 22.00
C ASN A 222 10.38 8.84 22.02
N ASN A 223 11.13 9.07 20.94
CA ASN A 223 12.59 8.89 20.95
C ASN A 223 13.27 9.94 21.82
N LEU A 224 12.85 11.21 21.72
CA LEU A 224 13.36 12.29 22.58
C LEU A 224 13.10 12.03 24.07
N ASP A 225 11.92 11.52 24.44
CA ASP A 225 11.57 11.16 25.82
C ASP A 225 12.34 9.93 26.33
N ASN A 226 12.72 9.00 25.44
CA ASN A 226 13.55 7.83 25.79
C ASN A 226 15.06 8.16 25.86
N ASP A 227 15.50 9.21 25.17
CA ASP A 227 16.89 9.69 25.14
C ASP A 227 17.17 10.77 26.20
N ILE A 228 16.19 11.14 27.05
CA ILE A 228 16.47 11.94 28.26
C ILE A 228 17.38 11.10 29.15
N PRO A 229 18.67 11.46 29.33
CA PRO A 229 19.48 10.79 30.32
C PRO A 229 18.80 11.03 31.68
N LEU A 230 18.77 10.02 32.55
CA LEU A 230 18.42 10.15 33.97
C LEU A 230 19.43 11.05 34.71
N GLN A 231 19.60 12.27 34.25
CA GLN A 231 20.59 13.22 34.71
C GLN A 231 19.97 14.61 34.68
N ASP A 232 18.99 14.81 35.56
CA ASP A 232 18.98 15.99 36.45
C ASP A 232 17.97 15.86 37.61
N LYS A 233 17.99 14.71 38.29
CA LYS A 233 17.71 14.77 39.73
C LYS A 233 19.05 14.50 40.38
N SER A 234 19.72 15.55 40.83
CA SER A 234 20.91 15.38 41.65
C SER A 234 20.51 14.49 42.82
N LEU A 235 21.39 13.56 43.22
CA LEU A 235 21.14 12.71 44.38
C LEU A 235 20.79 13.54 45.62
N ASP A 236 21.26 14.78 45.68
CA ASP A 236 20.98 15.76 46.72
C ASP A 236 19.50 16.20 46.73
N ASP A 237 18.84 16.32 45.57
CA ASP A 237 17.40 16.61 45.48
C ASP A 237 16.53 15.44 45.93
N ILE A 238 16.99 14.22 45.68
CA ILE A 238 16.29 13.01 46.14
C ILE A 238 16.48 12.83 47.65
N VAL A 239 17.69 13.04 48.16
CA VAL A 239 18.00 12.92 49.59
C VAL A 239 17.29 14.01 50.41
N SER A 240 17.27 15.26 49.94
CA SER A 240 16.53 16.35 50.60
C SER A 240 15.03 16.06 50.66
N SER A 241 14.43 15.56 49.58
CA SER A 241 13.00 15.19 49.57
C SER A 241 12.66 14.02 50.52
N MET A 242 13.61 13.10 50.76
CA MET A 242 13.43 12.01 51.73
C MET A 242 13.63 12.47 53.17
N LEU A 243 14.50 13.45 53.41
CA LEU A 243 14.71 14.04 54.73
C LEU A 243 13.54 14.92 55.18
N GLU A 244 12.94 15.73 54.28
CA GLU A 244 11.72 16.49 54.59
C GLU A 244 10.57 15.56 54.99
N LYS A 245 10.39 14.46 54.26
CA LYS A 245 9.32 13.50 54.51
C LYS A 245 9.49 12.69 55.81
N SER A 246 10.72 12.59 56.33
CA SER A 246 10.99 11.95 57.63
C SER A 246 10.87 12.92 58.81
N ALA A 247 10.85 14.23 58.56
CA ALA A 247 10.69 15.26 59.59
C ALA A 247 9.22 15.58 59.89
N GLU A 248 8.30 15.16 59.02
CA GLU A 248 6.85 15.29 59.21
C GLU A 248 6.18 14.11 59.95
N VAL A 249 6.95 13.12 60.43
CA VAL A 249 6.49 11.98 61.25
C VAL A 249 7.05 12.11 62.67
#